data_AF-A0A1A8GDS5-F1
#
_entry.id   AF-A0A1A8GDS5-F1
#
_cell.length_a   1.000
_cell.length_b   1.000
_cell.length_c   1.000
_cell.angle_alpha   90.00
_cell.angle_beta   90.00
_cell.angle_gamma   90.00
#
_symmetry.space_group_name_H-M   'P 1'
#
loop_
_entity.id
_entity.type
_entity.pdbx_description
1 polymer ?
#
loop_
_entity_poly.entity_id
_entity_poly.type
_entity_poly.pdbx_seq_one_letter_code
_entity_poly.pdbx_strand_id
1 'polypeptide(L)'
;VRISGQPKPILYWLRDRVTVKSSPRHIVRETTDGTFEMTIKSVARSDSGIYTCRIINEYGTKQCEGRLEVKAPPVEPGLAVVRPVRDITAKAGDTV
;
A
#
# COMPACT_ATOMS: atom_id res chain seq x y z
N VAL A 1 -8.02 3.35 13.20
CA VAL A 1 -9.13 2.68 13.92
C VAL A 1 -9.23 3.27 15.31
N ARG A 2 -10.44 3.60 15.79
CA ARG A 2 -10.62 4.12 17.16
C ARG A 2 -10.97 2.98 18.09
N ILE A 3 -10.32 2.93 19.25
CA ILE A 3 -10.49 1.83 20.21
C ILE A 3 -10.85 2.38 21.57
N SER A 4 -11.83 1.74 22.20
CA SER A 4 -12.22 1.98 23.58
C SER A 4 -12.30 0.65 24.33
N GLY A 5 -12.04 0.68 25.62
CA GLY A 5 -12.10 -0.49 26.49
C GLY A 5 -11.47 -0.21 27.85
N GLN A 6 -12.00 -0.88 28.87
CA GLN A 6 -11.47 -0.84 30.24
C GLN A 6 -11.27 -2.28 30.75
N PRO A 7 -10.06 -2.66 31.20
CA PRO A 7 -8.78 -1.97 31.02
C PRO A 7 -8.46 -1.63 29.56
N LYS A 8 -7.58 -0.63 29.36
CA LYS A 8 -7.12 -0.21 28.03
C LYS A 8 -6.60 -1.43 27.26
N PRO A 9 -7.20 -1.78 26.12
CA PRO A 9 -6.78 -2.96 25.37
C PRO A 9 -5.44 -2.72 24.65
N ILE A 10 -4.71 -3.80 24.41
CA ILE A 10 -3.52 -3.82 23.56
C ILE A 10 -3.94 -4.08 22.11
N LEU A 11 -3.37 -3.33 21.17
CA LEU A 11 -3.62 -3.49 19.73
C LEU A 11 -2.48 -4.26 19.05
N TYR A 12 -2.86 -5.16 18.14
CA TYR A 12 -1.99 -5.87 17.21
C TYR A 12 -2.47 -5.68 15.77
N TRP A 13 -1.54 -5.39 14.86
CA TRP A 13 -1.79 -5.43 13.42
C TRP A 13 -1.34 -6.78 12.85
N LEU A 14 -2.16 -7.35 11.99
CA LEU A 14 -1.84 -8.56 11.23
C LEU A 14 -2.07 -8.30 9.74
N ARG A 15 -1.25 -8.90 8.90
CA ARG A 15 -1.45 -9.01 7.44
C ARG A 15 -1.58 -10.48 7.09
N ASP A 16 -2.72 -10.85 6.52
CA ASP A 16 -3.04 -12.23 6.16
C ASP A 16 -2.78 -13.20 7.33
N ARG A 17 -3.24 -12.81 8.52
CA ARG A 17 -3.10 -13.53 9.81
C ARG A 17 -1.68 -13.59 10.39
N VAL A 18 -0.70 -12.92 9.77
CA VAL A 18 0.68 -12.83 10.28
C VAL A 18 0.91 -11.46 10.93
N THR A 19 1.46 -11.44 12.15
CA THR A 19 1.73 -10.19 12.87
C THR A 19 2.66 -9.26 12.09
N VAL A 20 2.23 -8.00 11.93
CA VAL A 20 3.06 -6.94 11.37
C VAL A 20 3.90 -6.35 12.50
N LYS A 21 5.23 -6.46 12.38
CA LYS A 21 6.16 -5.81 13.31
C LYS A 21 6.45 -4.38 12.86
N SER A 22 6.66 -3.50 13.83
CA SER A 22 7.12 -2.14 13.55
C SER A 22 8.47 -2.18 12.83
N SER A 23 8.61 -1.39 11.78
CA SER A 23 9.84 -1.24 11.00
C SER A 23 9.90 0.13 10.34
N PRO A 24 11.03 0.56 9.75
CA PRO A 24 11.10 1.82 9.00
C PRO A 24 10.04 1.94 7.90
N ARG A 25 9.56 0.80 7.39
CA ARG A 25 8.51 0.70 6.37
C ARG A 25 7.10 0.63 6.97
N HIS A 26 6.91 -0.08 8.08
CA HIS A 26 5.62 -0.27 8.74
C HIS A 26 5.61 0.49 10.07
N ILE A 27 4.96 1.65 10.09
CA ILE A 27 4.89 2.51 11.26
C ILE A 27 3.52 2.32 11.91
N VAL A 28 3.49 1.97 13.19
CA VAL A 28 2.26 1.88 13.98
C VAL A 28 2.30 2.98 15.03
N ARG A 29 1.23 3.77 15.16
CA ARG A 29 1.12 4.86 16.15
C ARG A 29 -0.27 4.94 16.75
N GLU A 30 -0.32 5.40 18.00
CA GLU A 30 -1.53 5.89 18.65
C GLU A 30 -1.50 7.41 18.61
N THR A 31 -2.52 8.04 18.03
CA THR A 31 -2.68 9.49 17.98
C THR A 31 -3.33 10.00 19.26
N THR A 32 -3.23 11.31 19.51
CA THR A 32 -3.70 11.94 20.77
C THR A 32 -5.21 11.83 20.99
N ASP A 33 -6.00 11.62 19.94
CA ASP A 33 -7.45 11.40 19.99
C ASP A 33 -7.84 9.92 20.27
N GLY A 34 -6.85 9.04 20.51
CA GLY A 34 -7.06 7.62 20.75
C GLY A 34 -7.29 6.79 19.49
N THR A 35 -6.91 7.33 18.33
CA THR A 35 -6.93 6.60 17.06
C THR A 35 -5.61 5.84 16.87
N PHE A 36 -5.70 4.57 16.47
CA PHE A 36 -4.56 3.76 16.09
C PHE A 36 -4.41 3.73 14.58
N GLU A 37 -3.22 4.04 14.09
CA GLU A 37 -2.90 4.13 12.67
C GLU A 37 -1.71 3.22 12.33
N MET A 38 -1.80 2.58 11.17
CA MET A 38 -0.68 1.86 10.56
C MET A 38 -0.38 2.48 9.20
N THR A 39 0.86 2.89 9.01
CA THR A 39 1.36 3.48 7.78
C THR A 39 2.35 2.52 7.12
N ILE A 40 2.13 2.22 5.83
CA ILE A 40 3.04 1.41 5.01
C ILE A 40 3.72 2.35 4.01
N LYS A 41 5.04 2.52 4.13
CA LYS A 41 5.84 3.31 3.18
C LYS A 41 6.18 2.49 1.94
N SER A 42 6.24 3.16 0.79
CA SER A 42 6.62 2.56 -0.49
C SER A 42 5.84 1.27 -0.79
N VAL A 43 4.52 1.39 -0.88
CA VAL A 43 3.62 0.25 -1.15
C VAL A 43 3.97 -0.43 -2.48
N ALA A 44 3.97 -1.75 -2.46
CA ALA A 44 4.21 -2.62 -3.61
C ALA A 44 3.04 -3.59 -3.77
N ARG A 45 2.93 -4.25 -4.94
CA ARG A 45 1.84 -5.22 -5.21
C ARG A 45 1.74 -6.31 -4.16
N SER A 46 2.88 -6.75 -3.60
CA SER A 46 2.99 -7.74 -2.53
C SER A 46 2.42 -7.30 -1.19
N ASP A 47 2.08 -6.02 -1.02
CA ASP A 47 1.43 -5.52 0.20
C ASP A 47 -0.10 -5.62 0.14
N SER A 48 -0.66 -5.97 -1.02
CA SER A 48 -2.08 -6.29 -1.13
C SER A 48 -2.41 -7.47 -0.24
N GLY A 49 -3.51 -7.39 0.49
CA GLY A 49 -3.89 -8.42 1.45
C GLY A 49 -4.97 -7.95 2.41
N ILE A 50 -5.33 -8.82 3.36
CA ILE A 50 -6.27 -8.50 4.44
C ILE A 50 -5.45 -8.04 5.65
N TYR A 51 -5.72 -6.81 6.08
CA TYR A 51 -5.15 -6.25 7.28
C TYR A 51 -6.16 -6.34 8.41
N THR A 52 -5.78 -7.03 9.49
CA THR A 52 -6.60 -7.21 10.67
C THR A 52 -6.04 -6.35 11.80
N CYS A 53 -6.89 -5.53 12.41
CA CYS A 53 -6.63 -4.93 13.70
C CYS A 53 -7.26 -5.83 14.76
N ARG A 54 -6.45 -6.39 15.65
CA ARG A 54 -6.88 -7.23 16.77
C ARG A 54 -6.60 -6.52 18.09
N ILE A 55 -7.61 -6.42 18.94
CA ILE A 55 -7.52 -5.82 20.26
C ILE A 55 -7.79 -6.85 21.35
N ILE A 56 -7.04 -6.77 22.45
CA ILE A 56 -7.10 -7.75 23.55
C ILE A 56 -7.03 -7.01 24.89
N ASN A 57 -7.93 -7.36 25.81
CA ASN A 57 -7.81 -7.05 27.24
C ASN A 57 -8.18 -8.29 28.08
N GLU A 58 -8.17 -8.17 29.41
CA GLU A 58 -8.49 -9.29 30.31
C GLU A 58 -9.91 -9.86 30.11
N TYR A 59 -10.83 -9.07 29.56
CA TYR A 59 -12.22 -9.48 29.30
C TYR A 59 -12.43 -10.07 27.90
N GLY A 60 -11.40 -10.09 27.05
CA GLY A 60 -11.45 -10.84 25.79
C GLY A 60 -10.76 -10.16 24.61
N THR A 61 -11.18 -10.57 23.42
CA THR A 61 -10.59 -10.18 22.15
C THR A 61 -11.67 -9.70 21.18
N LYS A 62 -11.38 -8.63 20.44
CA LYS A 62 -12.15 -8.20 19.28
C LYS A 62 -11.23 -7.94 18.10
N GLN A 63 -11.77 -7.99 16.89
CA GLN A 63 -11.01 -7.72 15.67
C GLN A 63 -11.87 -7.08 14.59
N CYS A 64 -11.24 -6.29 13.73
CA CYS A 64 -11.82 -5.77 12.50
C CYS A 64 -10.83 -5.91 11.34
N GLU A 65 -11.34 -6.05 10.13
CA GLU A 65 -10.54 -6.30 8.93
C GLU A 65 -10.77 -5.23 7.87
N GLY A 66 -9.72 -4.94 7.10
CA GLY A 66 -9.77 -4.09 5.92
C GLY A 66 -8.90 -4.68 4.81
N ARG A 67 -9.35 -4.55 3.57
CA ARG A 67 -8.62 -5.04 2.39
C ARG A 67 -7.80 -3.91 1.76
N LEU A 68 -6.51 -4.15 1.54
CA LEU A 68 -5.66 -3.30 0.72
C LEU A 68 -5.48 -3.96 -0.65
N GLU A 69 -5.73 -3.19 -1.71
CA GLU A 69 -5.43 -3.59 -3.08
C GLU A 69 -4.50 -2.55 -3.71
N VAL A 70 -3.26 -2.95 -4.01
CA VAL A 70 -2.27 -2.08 -4.64
C VAL A 70 -2.32 -2.26 -6.15
N LYS A 71 -2.89 -1.26 -6.84
CA LYS A 71 -2.93 -1.22 -8.30
C LYS A 71 -1.58 -0.76 -8.84
N ALA A 72 -1.21 -1.25 -10.02
CA ALA A 72 -0.10 -0.66 -10.76
C ALA A 72 -0.42 0.82 -11.01
N PRO A 73 0.61 1.69 -11.08
CA PRO A 73 0.41 3.01 -11.65
C PRO A 73 -0.31 2.86 -12.99
N PRO A 74 -1.20 3.79 -13.38
CA PRO A 74 -1.62 3.86 -14.77
C PRO A 74 -0.34 3.81 -15.59
N VAL A 75 -0.22 2.81 -16.46
CA VAL A 75 0.80 2.86 -17.50
C VAL A 75 0.41 4.12 -18.27
N GLU A 76 1.10 5.24 -18.00
CA GLU A 76 1.10 6.33 -18.96
C GLU A 76 1.41 5.67 -20.30
N PRO A 77 0.64 5.92 -21.38
CA PRO A 77 0.91 5.30 -22.67
C PRO A 77 2.32 5.71 -23.11
N GLY A 78 3.29 4.93 -22.63
CA GLY A 78 4.69 5.28 -22.57
C GLY A 78 5.23 5.03 -23.95
N LEU A 79 5.52 6.13 -24.65
CA LEU A 79 5.98 6.13 -26.03
C LEU A 79 5.15 5.22 -26.94
N ALA A 80 4.00 5.73 -27.39
CA ALA A 80 3.49 5.28 -28.66
C ALA A 80 4.37 5.88 -29.77
N VAL A 81 4.90 5.04 -30.66
CA VAL A 81 5.42 5.52 -31.95
C VAL A 81 4.21 6.02 -32.74
N VAL A 82 3.88 7.31 -32.57
CA VAL A 82 2.72 7.94 -33.23
C VAL A 82 2.91 7.93 -34.75
N ARG A 83 4.16 7.96 -35.21
CA ARG A 83 4.50 7.81 -36.62
C ARG A 83 5.77 7.00 -36.78
N PRO A 84 5.72 5.80 -37.42
CA PRO A 84 6.94 5.04 -37.70
C PRO A 84 7.83 5.84 -38.66
N VAL A 85 9.14 5.65 -38.51
CA VAL A 85 10.10 6.15 -39.49
C VAL A 85 9.77 5.51 -40.83
N ARG A 86 9.75 6.31 -41.90
CA ARG A 86 9.55 5.82 -43.27
C ARG A 86 10.90 5.73 -43.95
N ASP A 87 11.11 4.67 -44.72
CA ASP A 87 12.26 4.57 -45.59
C ASP A 87 12.19 5.68 -46.65
N ILE A 88 13.31 6.38 -46.84
CA ILE A 88 13.47 7.39 -47.89
C ILE A 88 14.62 6.98 -48.80
N THR A 89 14.38 7.03 -50.11
CA THR A 89 15.42 6.86 -51.12
C THR A 89 15.72 8.24 -51.70
N ALA A 90 16.99 8.65 -51.64
CA ALA A 90 17.46 9.94 -52.11
C ALA A 90 18.66 9.77 -53.04
N LYS A 91 18.82 10.70 -53.97
CA LYS A 91 19.95 10.74 -54.89
C LYS A 91 21.14 11.48 -54.25
N ALA A 92 22.34 11.26 -54.78
CA ALA A 92 23.53 11.94 -54.30
C ALA A 92 23.40 13.46 -54.47
N GLY A 93 23.51 14.20 -53.37
CA GLY A 93 23.35 15.66 -53.32
C GLY A 93 22.01 16.12 -52.74
N ASP A 94 21.06 15.20 -52.50
CA ASP A 94 19.80 15.52 -51.83
C ASP A 94 20.01 15.70 -50.31
N THR A 95 19.31 16.66 -49.72
CA THR A 95 19.18 16.79 -48.26
C THR A 95 17.94 16.04 -47.80
N VAL A 96 18.11 15.12 -46.85
CA VAL A 96 17.04 14.29 -46.26
C VAL A 96 16.89 14.51 -44.77
#